data_AF-A0A453KIN3-F1
#
_entry.id   AF-A0A453KIN3-F1
#
_cell.length_a   1.000
_cell.length_b   1.000
_cell.length_c   1.000
_cell.angle_alpha   90.00
_cell.angle_beta   90.00
_cell.angle_gamma   90.00
#
_symmetry.space_group_name_H-M   'P 1'
#
loop_
_entity.id
_entity.type
_entity.pdbx_description
1 polymer ?
#
loop_
_entity_poly.entity_id
_entity_poly.type
_entity_poly.pdbx_seq_one_letter_code
_entity_poly.pdbx_strand_id
1 'polypeptide(L)' 'MKCCVILHNMILEDERGLNLPCFYDNVGTRVQLERNPSRIHAFLQAHREIEDATTHGRLRDDLVEHHWQLDGRRIGP' A
#
# COMPACT_ATOMS: atom_id res chain seq x y z
N MET A 1 -17.76 0.30 11.93
CA MET A 1 -16.40 0.84 11.75
C MET A 1 -15.89 0.77 10.30
N LYS A 2 -16.04 -0.32 9.55
CA LYS A 2 -15.63 -0.33 8.12
C LYS A 2 -16.53 0.53 7.23
N CYS A 3 -17.85 0.48 7.45
CA CYS A 3 -18.82 1.25 6.66
C CYS A 3 -18.60 2.77 6.74
N CYS A 4 -18.34 3.32 7.93
CA CYS A 4 -18.07 4.76 8.08
C CYS A 4 -16.76 5.20 7.41
N VAL A 5 -15.73 4.35 7.36
CA VAL A 5 -14.48 4.64 6.63
C VAL A 5 -14.71 4.61 5.11
N ILE A 6 -15.47 3.63 4.62
CA ILE A 6 -15.82 3.51 3.19
C ILE A 6 -16.65 4.73 2.74
N LEU A 7 -17.69 5.08 3.50
CA LEU A 7 -18.53 6.23 3.20
C LEU A 7 -17.74 7.54 3.23
N HIS A 8 -16.83 7.70 4.20
CA HIS A 8 -15.97 8.89 4.27
C HIS A 8 -15.08 9.03 3.04
N ASN A 9 -14.48 7.92 2.58
CA ASN A 9 -13.63 7.94 1.40
C ASN A 9 -14.41 8.23 0.11
N MET A 10 -15.63 7.68 -0.02
CA MET A 10 -16.50 7.95 -1.17
C MET A 10 -16.90 9.43 -1.24
N ILE A 11 -17.25 10.05 -0.11
CA ILE A 11 -17.60 11.48 -0.04
C ILE A 11 -16.38 12.34 -0.41
N LEU A 12 -15.20 12.02 0.15
CA LEU A 12 -13.97 12.75 -0.17
C LEU A 12 -13.58 12.63 -1.65
N GLU A 13 -13.82 11.49 -2.30
CA GLU A 13 -13.57 11.31 -3.72
C GLU A 13 -14.55 12.09 -4.60
N ASP A 14 -15.83 12.15 -4.24
CA ASP A 14 -16.87 12.91 -4.96
C ASP A 14 -16.66 14.43 -4.86
N GLU A 15 -16.24 14.91 -3.69
CA GLU A 15 -15.98 16.33 -3.44
C GLU A 15 -14.61 16.79 -3.99
N ARG A 16 -13.75 15.87 -4.43
CA ARG A 16 -12.38 16.16 -4.84
C ARG A 16 -12.34 17.03 -6.10
N GLY A 17 -11.82 18.25 -5.95
CA GLY A 17 -11.67 19.21 -7.05
C GLY A 17 -12.84 20.17 -7.21
N LEU A 18 -13.89 20.03 -6.39
CA LEU A 18 -14.91 21.04 -6.24
C LEU A 18 -14.43 22.12 -5.27
N ASN A 19 -14.68 23.39 -5.59
CA ASN A 19 -14.34 24.52 -4.72
C ASN A 19 -15.44 24.72 -3.65
N LEU A 20 -15.78 23.63 -2.94
CA LEU A 20 -16.76 23.69 -1.86
C LEU A 20 -16.14 24.39 -0.64
N PRO A 21 -16.86 25.33 -0.01
CA PRO A 21 -16.47 25.80 1.31
C PRO A 21 -16.55 24.61 2.27
N CYS A 22 -15.39 24.17 2.76
CA CYS A 22 -15.29 23.14 3.78
C CYS A 22 -15.81 23.68 5.12
N PHE A 23 -17.11 23.56 5.35
CA PHE A 23 -17.74 23.87 6.64
C PHE A 23 -17.46 22.73 7.64
N TYR A 24 -16.23 22.62 8.10
CA TYR A 24 -15.87 21.77 9.25
C TYR A 24 -16.13 22.49 10.58
N ASP A 25 -17.21 23.29 10.65
CA ASP A 25 -17.62 23.94 11.88
C ASP A 25 -18.18 22.88 12.83
N ASN A 26 -17.26 22.26 13.56
CA ASN A 26 -17.47 21.60 14.85
C ASN A 26 -18.40 20.38 14.84
N VAL A 27 -18.54 19.68 13.71
CA VAL A 27 -19.27 18.40 13.69
C VAL A 27 -18.39 17.30 14.30
N GLY A 28 -18.48 17.14 15.62
CA GLY A 28 -17.86 16.05 16.38
C GLY A 28 -16.57 16.40 17.12
N THR A 29 -16.10 15.47 17.95
CA THR A 29 -14.82 15.59 18.65
C THR A 29 -13.69 15.45 17.64
N ARG A 30 -12.83 16.47 17.52
CA ARG A 30 -11.58 16.38 16.76
C ARG A 30 -10.79 15.16 17.26
N VAL A 31 -10.65 14.16 16.40
CA VAL A 31 -9.83 12.99 16.71
C VAL A 31 -8.41 13.48 16.94
N GLN A 32 -7.94 13.32 18.17
CA GLN A 32 -6.53 13.45 18.51
C GLN A 32 -5.84 12.25 17.87
N LEU A 33 -5.27 12.47 16.68
CA LEU A 33 -4.53 11.43 15.99
C LEU A 33 -3.26 11.16 16.81
N GLU A 34 -3.22 10.06 17.55
CA GLU A 34 -1.97 9.55 18.12
C GLU A 34 -1.07 9.10 16.96
N ARG A 35 -0.28 10.05 16.44
CA ARG A 35 0.78 9.76 15.50
C ARG A 35 1.89 9.08 16.27
N ASN A 36 1.97 7.76 16.14
CA ASN A 36 3.11 6.98 16.61
C ASN A 36 4.21 7.03 15.52
N PRO A 37 5.26 7.84 15.68
CA PRO A 37 6.26 8.05 14.63
C PRO A 37 7.03 6.76 14.33
N SER A 38 7.26 5.93 15.35
CA SER A 38 7.94 4.63 15.21
C SER A 38 7.13 3.68 14.32
N ARG A 39 5.81 3.64 14.47
CA ARG A 39 4.93 2.80 13.64
C ARG A 39 4.91 3.25 12.19
N ILE A 40 4.91 4.57 11.96
CA ILE A 40 4.97 5.15 10.62
C ILE A 40 6.33 4.85 9.98
N HIS A 41 7.42 5.00 10.73
CA HIS A 41 8.77 4.70 10.23
C HIS A 41 8.93 3.22 9.88
N ALA A 42 8.45 2.31 10.73
CA ALA A 42 8.49 0.87 10.46
C ALA A 42 7.70 0.51 9.19
N PHE A 43 6.52 1.12 8.99
CA PHE A 43 5.73 0.93 7.77
C PHE A 43 6.49 1.41 6.52
N LEU A 44 7.05 2.61 6.56
CA LEU A 44 7.80 3.17 5.43
C LEU A 44 9.04 2.35 5.10
N GLN A 45 9.73 1.84 6.12
CA GLN A 45 10.90 0.99 5.93
C GLN A 45 10.49 -0.32 5.23
N ALA A 46 9.48 -1.02 5.74
CA ALA A 46 8.99 -2.25 5.13
C ALA A 46 8.52 -2.04 3.69
N HIS A 47 7.86 -0.91 3.42
CA HIS A 47 7.43 -0.55 2.06
C HIS A 47 8.61 -0.39 1.11
N ARG A 48 9.67 0.31 1.54
CA ARG A 48 10.89 0.48 0.74
C ARG A 48 11.62 -0.84 0.47
N GLU A 49 11.62 -1.74 1.46
CA GLU A 49 12.21 -3.08 1.30
C GLU A 49 11.43 -3.91 0.26
N ILE A 50 10.10 -3.82 0.25
CA ILE A 50 9.25 -4.50 -0.74
C ILE A 50 9.43 -3.89 -2.15
N GLU A 51 9.56 -2.57 -2.25
CA GLU A 51 9.75 -1.86 -3.51
C GLU A 51 11.21 -1.85 -4.01
N ASP A 52 12.15 -2.46 -3.28
CA ASP A 52 13.54 -2.51 -3.71
C ASP A 52 13.67 -3.24 -5.04
N ALA A 53 13.91 -2.46 -6.10
CA ALA A 53 13.99 -2.94 -7.47
C ALA A 53 15.10 -3.97 -7.66
N THR A 54 16.18 -3.89 -6.86
CA THR A 54 17.30 -4.83 -6.91
C THR A 54 16.87 -6.20 -6.40
N THR A 55 16.24 -6.25 -5.22
CA THR A 55 15.70 -7.47 -4.62
C THR A 55 14.62 -8.07 -5.52
N HIS A 56 13.74 -7.24 -6.07
CA HIS A 56 12.73 -7.67 -7.01
C HIS A 56 13.33 -8.31 -8.28
N GLY A 57 14.34 -7.67 -8.88
CA GLY A 57 15.03 -8.19 -10.06
C GLY A 57 15.71 -9.52 -9.80
N ARG A 58 16.46 -9.63 -8.69
CA ARG A 58 17.12 -10.87 -8.28
C ARG A 58 16.12 -12.01 -8.07
N LEU A 59 15.03 -11.76 -7.34
CA LEU A 59 14.01 -12.77 -7.07
C LEU A 59 13.36 -13.26 -8.37
N ARG A 60 13.10 -12.34 -9.30
CA ARG A 60 12.56 -12.69 -10.63
C ARG A 60 13.53 -13.58 -11.40
N ASP A 61 14.81 -13.21 -11.45
CA ASP A 61 15.81 -13.96 -12.21
C ASP A 61 16.01 -15.36 -11.59
N ASP A 62 16.04 -15.46 -10.25
CA ASP A 62 16.09 -16.74 -9.52
C ASP A 62 14.85 -17.62 -9.82
N LEU A 63 13.66 -17.02 -9.90
CA LEU A 63 12.42 -17.74 -10.24
C LEU A 63 12.42 -18.25 -11.68
N VAL A 64 12.94 -17.45 -12.62
CA VAL A 64 13.09 -17.84 -14.03
C VAL A 64 14.07 -19.01 -14.14
N GLU A 65 15.23 -18.92 -13.50
CA GLU A 65 16.23 -19.99 -13.49
C GLU A 65 15.67 -21.30 -12.88
N HIS A 66 14.95 -21.19 -11.76
CA HIS A 66 14.30 -22.35 -11.15
C HIS A 66 13.27 -23.01 -12.07
N HIS A 67 12.44 -22.23 -12.77
CA HIS A 67 11.51 -22.76 -13.78
C HIS A 67 12.25 -23.41 -14.95
N TRP A 68 13.30 -22.77 -15.44
CA TRP A 68 14.13 -23.31 -16.52
C TRP A 68 14.76 -24.65 -16.15
N GLN A 69 15.26 -24.81 -14.92
CA GLN A 69 15.79 -26.08 -14.42
C GLN A 69 14.72 -27.17 -14.30
N LEU A 70 13.50 -26.82 -13.88
CA LEU A 70 12.39 -27.76 -13.80
C LEU A 70 11.96 -28.23 -15.19
N ASP A 71 11.84 -27.32 -16.16
CA ASP A 71 11.44 -27.64 -17.52
C ASP A 71 12.58 -28.36 -18.28
N GLY A 72 13.84 -27.97 -18.08
CA GLY A 72 15.00 -28.69 -18.59
C GLY A 72 15.11 -30.12 -18.06
N ARG A 73 14.69 -30.36 -16.80
CA ARG A 73 14.57 -31.72 -16.24
C ARG A 73 13.38 -32.51 -16.78
N ARG A 74 12.32 -31.85 -17.25
CA ARG A 74 11.17 -32.51 -17.93
C ARG A 74 11.50 -32.94 -19.35
N ILE A 75 12.53 -32.37 -19.96
CA ILE A 75 12.98 -32.66 -21.34
C ILE A 75 14.34 -33.40 -21.32
N GLY A 76 14.68 -34.07 -20.21
CA GLY A 76 15.76 -35.06 -20.17
C GLY A 76 15.30 -36.43 -20.72
N PRO A 77 16.22 -37.29 -21.21
CA PRO A 77 15.90 -38.55 -21.91
C PRO A 77 15.08 -39.54 -21.08
#